data_AF-A0A1X0JXR3-F1
#
_entry.id   AF-A0A1X0JXR3-F1
#
_cell.length_a   1.000
_cell.length_b   1.000
_cell.length_c   1.000
_cell.angle_alpha   90.00
_cell.angle_beta   90.00
_cell.angle_gamma   90.00
#
_symmetry.space_group_name_H-M   'P 1'
#
loop_
_entity.id
_entity.type
_entity.pdbx_description
1 polymer ?
#
loop_
_entity_poly.entity_id
_entity_poly.type
_entity_poly.pdbx_seq_one_letter_code
_entity_poly.pdbx_strand_id
1 'polypeptide(L)'
;MPTTDTAVSGEEYLAVQASPEFQELRSRLRRFVFPMSALFLLWYTAYVILGAFANDFMAIKVWGNINVGIIVGLGQFVSTFIITAIYVRFANRELDPRAKAIRDELEGGVA
;
A
#
# COMPACT_ATOMS: atom_id res chain seq x y z
N MET A 1 -37.64 12.97 -18.61
CA MET A 1 -37.34 11.68 -17.95
C MET A 1 -36.12 11.88 -17.07
N PRO A 2 -36.12 11.45 -15.80
CA PRO A 2 -34.93 11.51 -14.97
C PRO A 2 -33.97 10.40 -15.43
N THR A 3 -32.76 10.78 -15.83
CA THR A 3 -31.65 9.84 -16.01
C THR A 3 -31.16 9.44 -14.62
N THR A 4 -31.65 8.32 -14.11
CA THR A 4 -31.12 7.72 -12.89
C THR A 4 -29.67 7.38 -13.16
N ASP A 5 -28.75 8.13 -12.54
CA ASP A 5 -27.35 7.73 -12.36
C ASP A 5 -27.34 6.25 -11.96
N THR A 6 -26.82 5.40 -12.83
CA THR A 6 -26.74 3.96 -12.64
C THR A 6 -25.74 3.66 -11.53
N ALA A 7 -26.20 3.75 -10.28
CA ALA A 7 -25.54 3.11 -9.17
C ALA A 7 -25.50 1.61 -9.50
N VAL A 8 -24.32 1.12 -9.87
CA VAL A 8 -24.04 -0.28 -10.19
C VAL A 8 -24.76 -1.16 -9.17
N SER A 9 -25.68 -2.00 -9.63
CA SER A 9 -26.49 -2.82 -8.73
C SER A 9 -25.61 -3.82 -7.98
N GLY A 10 -25.96 -4.18 -6.74
CA GLY A 10 -25.15 -5.12 -5.94
C GLY A 10 -24.90 -6.46 -6.65
N GLU A 11 -25.84 -6.92 -7.48
CA GLU A 11 -25.71 -8.14 -8.28
C GLU A 11 -24.68 -7.98 -9.41
N GLU A 12 -24.65 -6.83 -10.07
CA GLU A 12 -23.67 -6.50 -11.10
C GLU A 12 -22.25 -6.38 -10.50
N TYR A 13 -22.14 -5.85 -9.28
CA TYR A 13 -20.88 -5.82 -8.54
C TYR A 13 -20.36 -7.23 -8.18
N LEU A 14 -21.26 -8.14 -7.80
CA LEU A 14 -20.93 -9.53 -7.49
C LEU A 14 -20.52 -10.32 -8.74
N ALA A 15 -21.18 -10.09 -9.87
CA ALA A 15 -20.82 -10.68 -11.16
C ALA A 15 -19.41 -10.25 -11.61
N VAL A 16 -19.09 -8.96 -11.46
CA VAL A 16 -17.74 -8.44 -11.76
C VAL A 16 -16.70 -8.94 -10.76
N GLN A 17 -17.02 -9.04 -9.47
CA GLN A 17 -16.12 -9.60 -8.44
C GLN A 17 -15.81 -11.08 -8.68
N ALA A 18 -16.76 -11.85 -9.21
CA ALA A 18 -16.59 -13.26 -9.56
C ALA A 18 -15.79 -13.48 -10.87
N SER A 19 -15.56 -12.40 -11.64
CA SER A 19 -14.81 -12.51 -12.89
C SER A 19 -13.35 -12.95 -12.66
N PRO A 20 -12.76 -13.74 -13.58
CA PRO A 20 -11.36 -14.19 -13.47
C PRO A 20 -10.37 -13.02 -13.37
N GLU A 21 -10.64 -11.93 -14.09
CA GLU A 21 -9.81 -10.73 -14.11
C GLU A 21 -9.76 -10.02 -12.75
N PHE A 22 -10.91 -9.95 -12.05
CA PHE A 22 -10.96 -9.33 -10.72
C PHE A 22 -10.28 -10.20 -9.65
N GLN A 23 -10.40 -11.52 -9.76
CA GLN A 23 -9.70 -12.44 -8.86
C GLN A 23 -8.18 -12.42 -9.08
N GLU A 24 -7.72 -12.29 -10.32
CA GLU A 24 -6.30 -12.16 -10.64
C GLU A 24 -5.72 -10.87 -10.02
N LEU A 25 -6.39 -9.73 -10.23
CA LEU A 25 -6.00 -8.45 -9.64
C LEU A 25 -5.97 -8.51 -8.10
N ARG A 26 -7.01 -9.10 -7.50
CA ARG A 26 -7.07 -9.31 -6.05
C ARG A 26 -5.93 -10.19 -5.55
N SER A 27 -5.58 -11.26 -6.27
CA SER A 27 -4.48 -12.15 -5.87
C SER A 27 -3.13 -11.42 -5.90
N ARG A 28 -2.89 -10.60 -6.94
CA ARG A 28 -1.67 -9.81 -7.11
C ARG A 28 -1.54 -8.78 -5.99
N LEU A 29 -2.62 -8.05 -5.70
CA LEU A 29 -2.68 -7.11 -4.59
C LEU A 29 -2.42 -7.80 -3.24
N ARG A 30 -3.08 -8.93 -2.98
CA ARG A 30 -2.90 -9.68 -1.72
C ARG A 30 -1.45 -10.17 -1.57
N ARG A 31 -0.86 -10.69 -2.64
CA ARG A 31 0.52 -11.18 -2.63
C ARG A 31 1.54 -10.07 -2.37
N PHE A 32 1.17 -8.82 -2.60
CA PHE A 32 1.97 -7.65 -2.26
C PHE A 32 1.69 -7.14 -0.82
N VAL A 33 0.41 -6.91 -0.48
CA VAL A 33 0.02 -6.27 0.79
C VAL A 33 0.28 -7.18 1.98
N PHE A 34 -0.05 -8.47 1.91
CA PHE A 34 0.08 -9.36 3.07
C PHE A 34 1.53 -9.50 3.57
N PRO A 35 2.54 -9.74 2.71
CA PRO A 35 3.94 -9.75 3.15
C PRO A 35 4.40 -8.40 3.70
N MET A 36 4.00 -7.28 3.08
CA MET A 36 4.36 -5.94 3.56
C MET A 36 3.76 -5.65 4.94
N SER A 37 2.49 -6.00 5.16
CA SER A 37 1.85 -5.88 6.47
C SER A 37 2.51 -6.76 7.51
N ALA A 38 2.85 -8.01 7.18
CA ALA A 38 3.56 -8.90 8.09
C ALA A 38 4.94 -8.34 8.48
N LEU A 39 5.69 -7.81 7.51
CA LEU A 39 6.99 -7.17 7.76
C LEU A 39 6.84 -5.95 8.67
N PHE A 40 5.85 -5.09 8.40
CA PHE A 40 5.58 -3.92 9.24
C PHE A 40 5.17 -4.29 10.65
N LEU A 41 4.31 -5.31 10.82
CA LEU A 41 3.91 -5.79 12.14
C LEU A 41 5.11 -6.35 12.92
N LEU A 42 5.95 -7.16 12.27
CA LEU A 42 7.18 -7.67 12.91
C LEU A 42 8.11 -6.52 13.33
N TRP A 43 8.28 -5.52 12.47
CA TRP A 43 9.09 -4.33 12.75
C TRP A 43 8.54 -3.49 13.91
N TYR A 44 7.22 -3.29 13.94
CA TYR A 44 6.54 -2.59 15.03
C TYR A 44 6.65 -3.37 16.36
N THR A 45 6.41 -4.68 16.33
CA THR A 45 6.55 -5.54 17.52
C THR A 45 7.99 -5.54 18.03
N ALA A 46 8.98 -5.58 17.14
CA ALA A 46 10.39 -5.47 17.53
C ALA A 46 10.66 -4.15 18.26
N TYR A 47 10.13 -3.02 17.77
CA TYR A 47 10.24 -1.74 18.46
C TYR A 47 9.59 -1.75 19.85
N VAL A 48 8.39 -2.32 19.99
CA VAL A 48 7.70 -2.44 21.29
C VAL A 48 8.51 -3.31 22.27
N ILE A 49 9.04 -4.46 21.81
CA ILE A 49 9.85 -5.35 22.64
C ILE A 49 11.15 -4.66 23.07
N LEU A 50 11.84 -3.96 22.16
CA LEU A 50 13.04 -3.19 22.50
C LEU A 50 12.73 -2.09 23.52
N GLY A 51 11.61 -1.36 23.35
CA GLY A 51 11.17 -0.35 24.30
C GLY A 51 10.81 -0.91 25.67
N ALA A 52 10.18 -2.09 25.72
CA ALA A 52 9.74 -2.70 26.98
C ALA A 52 10.89 -3.34 27.77
N PHE A 53 11.79 -4.06 27.08
CA PHE A 53 12.78 -4.91 27.73
C PHE A 53 14.23 -4.43 27.57
N ALA A 54 14.53 -3.63 26.53
CA ALA A 54 15.88 -3.18 26.21
C ALA A 54 16.04 -1.66 26.39
N ASN A 55 15.57 -1.13 27.53
CA ASN A 55 15.62 0.30 27.84
C ASN A 55 17.04 0.88 27.74
N ASP A 56 18.06 0.17 28.23
CA ASP A 56 19.46 0.61 28.15
C ASP A 56 19.94 0.75 26.71
N PHE A 57 19.54 -0.18 25.83
CA PHE A 57 19.83 -0.10 24.40
C PHE A 57 19.13 1.08 23.73
N MET A 58 17.83 1.27 24.03
CA MET A 58 17.05 2.39 23.50
C MET A 58 17.56 3.75 23.98
N ALA A 59 18.21 3.80 25.15
CA ALA A 59 18.79 5.01 25.73
C ALA A 59 20.18 5.36 25.16
N ILE A 60 20.83 4.49 24.38
CA ILE A 60 22.15 4.76 23.79
C ILE A 60 22.08 6.02 22.94
N LYS A 61 22.85 7.04 23.33
CA LYS A 61 22.96 8.30 22.60
C LYS A 61 23.82 8.11 21.36
N VAL A 62 23.29 8.54 20.21
CA VAL A 62 23.98 8.48 18.91
C VAL A 62 24.56 9.84 18.57
N TRP A 63 23.77 10.91 18.71
CA TRP A 63 24.25 12.28 18.47
C TRP A 63 23.55 13.27 19.38
N GLY A 64 24.32 13.96 20.23
CA GLY A 64 23.78 14.92 21.18
C GLY A 64 22.75 14.24 22.09
N ASN A 65 21.50 14.71 22.02
CA ASN A 65 20.37 14.15 22.78
C ASN A 65 19.54 13.13 21.98
N ILE A 66 19.94 12.80 20.74
CA ILE A 66 19.28 11.78 19.92
C ILE A 66 19.79 10.41 20.34
N ASN A 67 18.89 9.55 20.80
CA ASN A 67 19.18 8.17 21.16
C ASN A 67 18.63 7.18 20.12
N VAL A 68 19.02 5.92 20.25
CA VAL A 68 18.57 4.82 19.40
C VAL A 68 17.04 4.73 19.39
N GLY A 69 16.39 4.89 20.55
CA GLY A 69 14.93 4.83 20.64
C GLY A 69 14.22 5.87 19.77
N ILE A 70 14.71 7.11 19.75
CA ILE A 70 14.19 8.18 18.88
C ILE A 70 14.40 7.81 17.41
N ILE A 71 15.57 7.27 17.05
CA ILE A 71 15.88 6.89 15.66
C ILE A 71 14.96 5.77 15.19
N VAL A 72 14.83 4.69 15.98
CA VAL A 72 13.97 3.55 15.63
C VAL A 72 12.50 3.98 15.61
N GLY A 73 12.07 4.82 16.56
CA GLY A 73 10.73 5.40 16.59
C GLY A 73 10.43 6.25 15.35
N LEU A 74 11.35 7.13 14.94
CA LEU A 74 11.22 7.89 13.69
C LEU A 74 11.22 6.97 12.46
N GLY A 75 12.02 5.90 12.51
CA GLY A 75 12.03 4.84 11.50
C GLY A 75 10.66 4.19 11.30
N GLN A 76 9.83 4.08 12.35
CA GLN A 76 8.44 3.61 12.22
C GLN A 76 7.63 4.53 11.28
N PHE A 77 7.69 5.85 11.49
CA PHE A 77 7.00 6.82 10.64
C PHE A 77 7.49 6.78 9.19
N VAL A 78 8.81 6.77 9.00
CA VAL A 78 9.42 6.68 7.66
C VAL A 78 8.98 5.40 6.95
N SER A 79 8.95 4.26 7.66
CA SER A 79 8.50 2.99 7.08
C SER A 79 7.06 3.04 6.59
N THR A 80 6.16 3.71 7.30
CA THR A 80 4.76 3.91 6.87
C THR A 80 4.68 4.67 5.55
N PHE A 81 5.44 5.77 5.41
CA PHE A 81 5.49 6.52 4.16
C PHE A 81 6.07 5.68 3.01
N ILE A 82 7.12 4.90 3.29
CA ILE A 82 7.70 3.98 2.30
C ILE A 82 6.68 2.95 1.84
N ILE A 83 5.96 2.30 2.78
CA ILE A 83 4.93 1.31 2.45
C ILE A 83 3.85 1.93 1.55
N THR A 84 3.36 3.12 1.91
CA THR A 84 2.38 3.86 1.09
C THR A 84 2.94 4.21 -0.28
N ALA A 85 4.17 4.69 -0.38
CA ALA A 85 4.81 5.03 -1.65
C ALA A 85 5.00 3.80 -2.54
N ILE A 86 5.41 2.66 -1.98
CA ILE A 86 5.52 1.40 -2.72
C ILE A 86 4.13 0.94 -3.17
N TYR A 87 3.10 1.06 -2.32
CA TYR A 87 1.72 0.75 -2.70
C TYR A 87 1.24 1.61 -3.87
N VAL A 88 1.43 2.94 -3.82
CA VAL A 88 1.06 3.85 -4.91
C VAL A 88 1.81 3.48 -6.19
N ARG A 89 3.11 3.18 -6.08
CA ARG A 89 3.91 2.73 -7.24
C ARG A 89 3.42 1.40 -7.80
N PHE A 90 3.03 0.45 -6.95
CA PHE A 90 2.46 -0.83 -7.36
C PHE A 90 1.13 -0.63 -8.08
N ALA A 91 0.22 0.17 -7.51
CA ALA A 91 -1.05 0.52 -8.10
C ALA A 91 -0.86 1.20 -9.46
N ASN A 92 0.04 2.18 -9.57
CA ASN A 92 0.34 2.83 -10.84
C ASN A 92 0.94 1.86 -11.85
N ARG A 93 1.89 0.98 -11.48
CA ARG A 93 2.46 0.01 -12.44
C ARG A 93 1.46 -1.03 -12.94
N GLU A 94 0.47 -1.40 -12.13
CA GLU A 94 -0.55 -2.38 -12.48
C GLU A 94 -1.75 -1.74 -13.22
N LEU A 95 -2.04 -0.46 -12.96
CA LEU A 95 -3.14 0.29 -13.57
C LEU A 95 -2.71 1.11 -14.80
N ASP A 96 -1.47 1.59 -14.87
CA ASP A 96 -0.94 2.38 -15.99
C ASP A 96 -0.88 1.65 -17.34
N PRO A 97 -0.72 0.31 -17.45
CA PRO A 97 -0.85 -0.37 -18.73
C PRO A 97 -2.24 -0.17 -19.35
N ARG A 98 -3.28 -0.04 -18.51
CA ARG A 98 -4.64 0.27 -18.94
C ARG A 98 -4.81 1.75 -19.24
N ALA A 99 -4.21 2.64 -18.45
CA ALA A 99 -4.26 4.08 -18.70
C ALA A 99 -3.54 4.48 -20.01
N LYS A 100 -2.42 3.81 -20.32
CA LYS A 100 -1.66 4.03 -21.56
C LYS A 100 -2.41 3.51 -22.79
N ALA A 101 -3.02 2.32 -22.71
CA ALA A 101 -3.83 1.80 -23.81
C ALA A 101 -5.02 2.70 -24.16
N ILE A 102 -5.71 3.24 -23.14
CA ILE A 102 -6.83 4.19 -23.34
C ILE A 102 -6.32 5.52 -23.93
N ARG A 103 -5.14 5.99 -23.50
CA ARG A 103 -4.57 7.23 -24.00
C ARG A 103 -4.06 7.11 -25.44
N ASP A 104 -3.46 5.98 -25.80
CA ASP A 104 -3.01 5.69 -27.16
C ASP A 104 -4.22 5.51 -28.11
N GLU A 105 -5.35 4.96 -27.64
CA GLU A 105 -6.60 4.86 -28.41
C GLU A 105 -7.29 6.24 -28.60
N LEU A 106 -7.26 7.09 -27.56
CA LEU A 106 -7.78 8.47 -27.65
C LEU A 106 -6.90 9.39 -28.49
N GLU A 107 -5.57 9.24 -28.45
CA GLU A 107 -4.63 10.03 -29.29
C GLU A 107 -4.57 9.48 -30.73
N GLY A 108 -4.84 8.18 -30.95
CA GLY A 108 -4.90 7.54 -32.27
C GLY A 108 -6.22 7.76 -33.04
N GLY A 109 -7.32 8.11 -32.36
CA GLY A 109 -8.62 8.42 -32.97
C GLY A 109 -8.80 9.88 -33.40
N VAL A 110 -7.78 10.73 -33.22
CA VAL A 110 -7.79 12.17 -33.56
C VAL A 110 -6.99 12.48 -34.85
N ALA A 111 -6.56 11.46 -35.59
CA ALA A 111 -5.88 11.61 -36.88
C ALA A 111 -6.82 11.40 -38.08
#